data_AF-A0A7K2YCH4-F1
#
_entry.id   AF-A0A7K2YCH4-F1
#
_cell.length_a   1.000
_cell.length_b   1.000
_cell.length_c   1.000
_cell.angle_alpha   90.00
_cell.angle_beta   90.00
_cell.angle_gamma   90.00
#
_symmetry.space_group_name_H-M   'P 1'
#
loop_
_entity.id
_entity.type
_entity.pdbx_description
1 polymer ?
#
loop_
_entity_poly.entity_id
_entity_poly.type
_entity_poly.pdbx_seq_one_letter_code
_entity_poly.pdbx_strand_id
1 'polypeptide(L)'
;MLSTTVGRFRVVSIAEGCSFLILLVFGSVLSRISDINLVMPLGVLHAVMFILLLLATLDVRTKLSWDTKTTLLAVVAAILPLGPFVFDYKMKHKLVEPTAAPAAA
;
A
#
# COMPACT_ATOMS: atom_id res chain seq x y z
N MET A 1 5.20 -12.72 8.24
CA MET A 1 4.32 -11.54 8.00
C MET A 1 3.24 -11.79 6.95
N LEU A 2 3.37 -12.76 6.03
CA LEU A 2 2.34 -13.02 5.01
C LEU A 2 1.15 -13.86 5.50
N SER A 3 1.23 -14.48 6.67
CA SER A 3 0.17 -15.33 7.22
C SER A 3 -1.00 -14.56 7.83
N THR A 4 -0.85 -13.25 8.09
CA THR A 4 -1.90 -12.41 8.67
C THR A 4 -2.43 -11.42 7.65
N THR A 5 -3.74 -11.15 7.66
CA THR A 5 -4.36 -10.14 6.78
C THR A 5 -3.67 -8.78 6.90
N VAL A 6 -3.33 -8.37 8.12
CA VAL A 6 -2.66 -7.09 8.38
C VAL A 6 -1.24 -7.07 7.79
N GLY A 7 -0.48 -8.16 7.93
CA GLY A 7 0.85 -8.23 7.36
C GLY A 7 0.85 -8.28 5.83
N ARG A 8 -0.14 -8.94 5.21
CA ARG A 8 -0.35 -8.89 3.74
C ARG A 8 -0.67 -7.48 3.27
N PHE A 9 -1.58 -6.77 3.94
CA PHE A 9 -1.88 -5.37 3.65
C PHE A 9 -0.63 -4.49 3.75
N ARG A 10 0.19 -4.69 4.78
CA ARG A 10 1.42 -3.93 4.99
C ARG A 10 2.43 -4.12 3.85
N VAL A 11 2.64 -5.36 3.42
CA VAL A 11 3.52 -5.68 2.29
C VAL A 11 3.00 -5.05 0.99
N VAL A 12 1.70 -5.17 0.71
CA VAL A 12 1.08 -4.58 -0.49
C VAL A 12 1.17 -3.05 -0.46
N SER A 13 0.96 -2.44 0.70
CA SER A 13 1.02 -0.98 0.89
C SER A 13 2.44 -0.43 0.66
N ILE A 14 3.46 -1.11 1.19
CA ILE A 14 4.86 -0.74 0.94
C ILE A 14 5.22 -0.97 -0.53
N ALA A 15 4.80 -2.10 -1.13
CA ALA A 15 5.07 -2.41 -2.52
C ALA A 15 4.43 -1.39 -3.48
N GLU A 16 3.20 -0.95 -3.19
CA GLU A 16 2.50 0.07 -3.94
C GLU A 16 3.22 1.43 -3.84
N GLY A 17 3.58 1.87 -2.63
CA GLY A 17 4.35 3.09 -2.43
C GLY A 17 5.72 3.05 -3.15
N CYS A 18 6.42 1.91 -3.10
CA CYS A 18 7.65 1.73 -3.87
C CYS A 18 7.42 1.78 -5.38
N SER A 19 6.34 1.16 -5.88
CA SER A 19 5.98 1.20 -7.31
C SER A 19 5.69 2.62 -7.80
N PHE A 20 5.06 3.45 -6.96
CA PHE A 20 4.80 4.84 -7.25
C PHE A 20 6.11 5.65 -7.32
N LEU A 21 7.03 5.45 -6.36
CA LEU A 21 8.35 6.09 -6.38
C LEU A 21 9.16 5.69 -7.63
N ILE A 22 9.11 4.41 -8.01
CA ILE A 22 9.74 3.91 -9.24
C ILE A 22 9.12 4.58 -10.47
N LEU A 23 7.79 4.69 -10.53
CA LEU A 23 7.10 5.40 -11.62
C LEU A 23 7.51 6.88 -11.68
N LEU A 24 7.63 7.55 -10.54
CA LEU A 24 8.00 8.96 -10.48
C LEU A 24 9.44 9.17 -11.00
N VAL A 25 10.40 8.37 -10.53
CA VAL A 25 11.80 8.48 -10.94
C VAL A 25 12.02 7.94 -12.35
N PHE A 26 11.70 6.67 -12.60
CA PHE A 26 12.00 6.01 -13.87
C PHE A 26 10.95 6.32 -14.96
N GLY A 27 9.68 6.48 -14.60
CA GLY A 27 8.67 6.91 -15.55
C GLY A 27 8.85 8.38 -15.91
N SER A 28 9.02 9.28 -14.93
CA SER A 28 9.04 10.73 -15.22
C SER A 28 10.43 11.30 -15.51
N VAL A 29 11.44 11.02 -14.68
CA VAL A 29 12.77 11.64 -14.82
C VAL A 29 13.55 10.95 -15.94
N LEU A 30 13.64 9.63 -15.93
CA LEU A 30 14.42 8.88 -16.93
C LEU A 30 13.87 9.06 -18.35
N SER A 31 12.54 9.09 -18.51
CA SER A 31 11.87 9.34 -19.79
C SER A 31 12.11 10.76 -20.35
N ARG A 32 12.54 11.72 -19.51
CA ARG A 32 12.89 13.07 -19.97
C ARG A 32 14.37 13.22 -20.35
N ILE A 33 15.23 12.32 -19.89
CA ILE A 33 16.68 12.38 -20.13
C ILE A 33 17.17 11.28 -21.09
N SER A 34 16.27 10.40 -21.54
CA SER A 34 16.57 9.30 -22.46
C SER A 34 15.38 9.05 -23.40
N ASP A 35 15.63 8.39 -24.54
CA ASP A 35 14.57 7.95 -25.47
C ASP A 35 13.71 6.77 -24.94
N ILE A 36 14.01 6.26 -23.73
CA ILE A 36 13.31 5.12 -23.16
C ILE A 36 12.06 5.60 -22.43
N ASN A 37 10.88 5.33 -23.00
CA ASN A 37 9.60 5.66 -22.37
C ASN A 37 9.06 4.50 -21.51
N LEU A 38 9.27 4.61 -20.20
CA LEU A 38 8.77 3.64 -19.20
C LEU A 38 7.47 4.10 -18.50
N VAL A 39 6.91 5.25 -18.88
CA VAL A 39 5.74 5.84 -18.20
C VAL A 39 4.55 4.88 -18.23
N MET A 40 4.23 4.35 -19.41
CA MET A 40 3.08 3.47 -19.60
C MET A 40 3.24 2.12 -18.88
N PRO A 41 4.32 1.35 -19.07
CA PRO A 41 4.47 0.06 -18.38
C PRO A 41 4.55 0.20 -16.85
N LEU A 42 5.28 1.20 -16.34
CA LEU A 42 5.32 1.45 -14.89
C LEU A 42 3.98 1.97 -14.36
N GLY A 43 3.26 2.76 -15.17
CA GLY A 43 1.89 3.20 -14.91
C GLY A 43 0.91 2.05 -14.72
N VAL A 44 0.93 1.07 -15.62
CA VAL A 44 0.08 -0.13 -15.51
C VAL A 44 0.49 -0.96 -14.30
N LEU A 45 1.79 -1.18 -14.09
CA LEU A 45 2.30 -1.92 -12.92
C LEU A 45 1.81 -1.29 -11.61
N HIS A 46 1.94 0.03 -11.50
CA HIS A 46 1.48 0.79 -10.34
C HIS A 46 -0.05 0.72 -10.17
N ALA A 47 -0.82 0.90 -11.25
CA ALA A 47 -2.29 0.82 -11.19
C ALA A 47 -2.78 -0.56 -10.70
N VAL A 48 -2.13 -1.64 -11.13
CA VAL A 48 -2.42 -3.00 -10.63
C VAL A 48 -2.10 -3.12 -9.13
N MET A 49 -0.98 -2.58 -8.67
CA MET A 49 -0.64 -2.55 -7.23
C MET A 49 -1.64 -1.74 -6.41
N PHE A 50 -2.12 -0.61 -6.94
CA PHE A 50 -3.15 0.20 -6.31
C PHE A 50 -4.47 -0.56 -6.14
N ILE A 51 -4.93 -1.29 -7.16
CA ILE A 51 -6.12 -2.13 -7.07
C ILE A 51 -5.94 -3.24 -6.02
N LEU A 52 -4.77 -3.89 -5.98
CA LEU A 52 -4.44 -4.89 -4.97
C LEU A 52 -4.47 -4.30 -3.55
N LEU A 53 -3.99 -3.07 -3.36
CA LEU A 53 -4.06 -2.36 -2.09
C LEU A 53 -5.50 -2.05 -1.68
N LEU A 54 -6.36 -1.65 -2.62
CA LEU A 54 -7.78 -1.43 -2.34
C LEU A 54 -8.47 -2.71 -1.86
N LEU A 55 -8.22 -3.84 -2.54
CA LEU A 55 -8.77 -5.14 -2.13
C LEU A 55 -8.26 -5.54 -0.73
N ALA A 56 -6.96 -5.37 -0.47
CA ALA A 56 -6.39 -5.63 0.85
C ALA A 56 -6.96 -4.71 1.94
N THR A 57 -7.23 -3.44 1.60
CA THR A 57 -7.87 -2.46 2.51
C THR A 57 -9.28 -2.91 2.89
N LEU A 58 -10.05 -3.43 1.93
CA LEU A 58 -11.39 -3.97 2.18
C LEU A 58 -11.36 -5.22 3.07
N ASP A 59 -10.40 -6.13 2.87
CA ASP A 59 -10.19 -7.31 3.74
C ASP A 59 -9.82 -6.90 5.17
N VAL A 60 -8.90 -5.95 5.33
CA VAL A 60 -8.55 -5.40 6.66
C VAL A 60 -9.74 -4.68 7.29
N ARG A 61 -10.52 -3.92 6.51
CA ARG A 61 -11.68 -3.19 7.02
C ARG A 61 -12.70 -4.12 7.67
N THR A 62 -12.99 -5.26 7.05
CA THR A 62 -13.96 -6.22 7.60
C THR A 62 -13.42 -6.93 8.83
N LYS A 63 -12.12 -7.21 8.91
CA LYS A 63 -11.49 -7.90 10.05
C LYS A 63 -11.19 -7.00 11.25
N LEU A 64 -10.80 -5.75 11.03
CA LEU A 64 -10.49 -4.78 12.09
C LEU A 64 -11.65 -3.80 12.35
N SER A 65 -12.83 -4.05 11.75
CA SER A 65 -14.04 -3.24 11.89
C SER A 65 -13.75 -1.73 11.78
N TRP A 66 -12.93 -1.36 10.79
CA TRP A 66 -12.52 0.03 10.59
C TRP A 66 -13.72 0.91 10.23
N ASP A 67 -13.83 2.03 10.94
CA ASP A 67 -14.80 3.07 10.62
C ASP A 67 -14.60 3.61 9.20
N THR A 68 -15.69 4.04 8.56
CA THR A 68 -15.70 4.58 7.19
C THR A 68 -14.69 5.71 7.01
N LYS A 69 -14.42 6.52 8.05
CA LYS A 69 -13.38 7.56 8.01
C LYS A 69 -11.97 6.97 7.86
N THR A 70 -11.68 5.84 8.48
CA THR A 70 -10.37 5.17 8.40
C THR A 70 -10.16 4.56 7.01
N THR A 71 -11.20 3.94 6.44
CA THR A 71 -11.17 3.45 5.06
C THR A 71 -10.96 4.58 4.06
N LEU A 72 -11.68 5.70 4.22
CA LEU A 72 -11.49 6.87 3.36
C LEU A 72 -10.07 7.42 3.48
N LEU A 73 -9.51 7.48 4.69
CA LEU A 73 -8.13 7.91 4.92
C LEU A 73 -7.12 6.96 4.24
N ALA A 74 -7.38 5.65 4.24
CA ALA A 74 -6.54 4.65 3.58
C ALA A 74 -6.57 4.79 2.05
N VAL A 75 -7.74 5.07 1.46
CA VAL A 75 -7.89 5.31 0.02
C VAL A 75 -7.22 6.62 -0.40
N VAL A 76 -7.45 7.70 0.35
CA VAL A 76 -6.78 8.99 0.09
C VAL A 76 -5.27 8.87 0.24
N ALA A 77 -4.82 8.10 1.23
CA ALA A 77 -3.41 7.75 1.38
C ALA A 77 -2.87 7.00 0.17
N ALA A 78 -3.58 5.99 -0.35
CA ALA A 78 -3.13 5.24 -1.52
C ALA A 78 -3.04 6.08 -2.81
N ILE A 79 -3.77 7.20 -2.90
CA ILE A 79 -3.70 8.12 -4.05
C ILE A 79 -2.48 9.05 -3.95
N LEU A 80 -2.00 9.31 -2.74
CA LEU A 80 -0.84 10.18 -2.51
C LEU A 80 0.46 9.36 -2.63
N PRO A 81 1.50 9.85 -3.33
CA PRO A 81 2.79 9.16 -3.51
C PRO A 81 3.44 8.62 -2.22
N LEU A 82 3.17 9.28 -1.10
CA LEU A 82 3.69 8.95 0.23
C LEU A 82 2.60 8.51 1.20
N GLY A 83 1.34 8.51 0.78
CA GLY A 83 0.26 8.22 1.69
C GLY A 83 0.26 6.78 2.22
N PRO A 84 0.67 5.73 1.48
CA PRO A 84 0.83 4.39 2.06
C PRO A 84 1.82 4.37 3.23
N PHE A 85 2.96 5.07 3.08
CA PHE A 85 3.97 5.23 4.13
C PHE A 85 3.46 6.04 5.33
N VAL A 86 2.75 7.14 5.08
CA VAL A 86 2.16 7.97 6.15
C VAL A 86 1.04 7.23 6.88
N PHE A 87 0.23 6.45 6.16
CA PHE A 87 -0.82 5.63 6.72
C PHE A 87 -0.24 4.52 7.60
N ASP A 88 0.80 3.80 7.14
CA ASP A 88 1.52 2.81 7.94
C ASP A 88 2.10 3.44 9.22
N TYR A 89 2.76 4.60 9.10
CA TYR A 89 3.32 5.32 10.25
C TYR A 89 2.26 5.78 11.25
N LYS A 90 1.08 6.20 10.78
CA LYS A 90 -0.01 6.69 11.63
C LYS A 90 -0.84 5.56 12.24
N MET A 91 -0.93 4.43 11.56
CA MET A 91 -1.74 3.27 11.97
C MET A 91 -0.92 2.15 12.62
N LYS A 92 0.40 2.31 12.78
CA LYS A 92 1.29 1.34 13.42
C LYS A 92 0.78 0.78 14.76
N HIS A 93 0.03 1.55 15.56
CA HIS A 93 -0.56 1.07 16.81
C HIS A 93 -1.89 0.30 16.63
N LYS A 94 -2.62 0.54 15.54
CA LYS A 94 -3.87 -0.19 15.21
C LYS A 94 -3.61 -1.44 14.35
N LEU A 95 -2.47 -1.47 13.66
CA LEU A 95 -1.98 -2.60 12.86
C LEU A 95 -1.16 -3.58 13.70
N VAL A 96 -0.79 -3.19 14.93
CA VAL A 96 -0.05 -3.99 15.91
C VAL A 96 -0.92 -4.16 17.14
N GLU A 97 -1.97 -4.98 17.07
CA GLU A 97 -2.50 -5.79 18.19
C GLU A 97 -3.43 -6.90 17.64
N PRO A 98 -3.39 -8.14 18.16
CA PRO A 98 -2.48 -8.70 19.15
C PRO A 98 -1.54 -9.75 18.54
N THR A 99 -0.24 -9.44 18.49
CA THR A 99 0.81 -10.46 18.72
C THR A 99 0.82 -10.73 20.24
N ALA A 100 -0.29 -11.23 20.74
CA ALA A 100 -0.48 -11.72 22.11
C ALA A 100 -1.53 -12.83 22.09
N ALA A 101 -1.44 -13.73 21.13
CA ALA A 101 -1.86 -15.11 21.32
C ALA A 101 -0.58 -15.93 21.12
N PRO A 102 0.00 -16.52 22.19
CA PRO A 102 1.15 -17.38 22.04
C PRO A 102 0.78 -18.52 21.11
N ALA A 103 1.77 -19.00 20.37
CA ALA A 103 1.72 -20.31 19.76
C ALA A 103 1.26 -21.34 20.82
N ALA A 104 0.01 -21.76 20.71
CA ALA A 104 -0.57 -22.96 21.30
C ALA A 104 -1.25 -23.66 20.11
N ALA A 105 -1.00 -24.92 19.78
CA ALA A 105 -0.30 -26.00 20.45
C ALA A 105 0.33 -26.92 19.38
#